data_AF-A0A5K7ZBM9-F1
#
_entry.id   AF-A0A5K7ZBM9-F1
#
_cell.length_a   1.000
_cell.length_b   1.000
_cell.length_c   1.000
_cell.angle_alpha   90.00
_cell.angle_beta   90.00
_cell.angle_gamma   90.00
#
_symmetry.space_group_name_H-M   'P 1'
#
loop_
_entity.id
_entity.type
_entity.pdbx_description
1 polymer ?
#
loop_
_entity_poly.entity_id
_entity_poly.type
_entity_poly.pdbx_seq_one_letter_code
_entity_poly.pdbx_strand_id
1 'polypeptide(L)' 'MGRYPRCRRDFIKKASQGKGWTKYVYEVPGKHVIKPKHTFIYRIPDTDYFVGSGFYVMKAGVYY' A
#
# COMPACT_ATOMS: atom_id res chain seq x y z
N MET A 1 -0.93 10.76 -19.60
CA MET A 1 -1.86 9.93 -18.79
C MET A 1 -1.05 9.18 -17.74
N GLY A 2 -1.12 9.60 -16.47
CA GLY A 2 -0.27 9.06 -15.40
C GLY A 2 -0.54 7.58 -15.17
N ARG A 3 0.50 6.75 -15.26
CA ARG A 3 0.43 5.33 -14.88
C ARG A 3 0.07 5.27 -13.39
N TYR A 4 -1.17 4.89 -13.07
CA TYR A 4 -1.49 4.49 -11.70
C TYR A 4 -0.53 3.35 -11.29
N PRO A 5 0.17 3.45 -10.15
CA PRO A 5 1.06 2.40 -9.70
C PRO A 5 0.25 1.11 -9.55
N ARG A 6 0.67 0.06 -10.26
CA ARG A 6 0.06 -1.28 -10.15
C ARG A 6 0.44 -1.83 -8.77
N CYS A 7 -0.37 -1.51 -7.75
CA CYS A 7 -0.14 -1.84 -6.33
C CYS A 7 0.42 -3.27 -6.14
N ARG A 8 -0.13 -4.25 -6.86
CA ARG A 8 0.32 -5.65 -6.86
C ARG A 8 1.82 -5.83 -7.11
N ARG A 9 2.38 -5.19 -8.15
CA ARG A 9 3.82 -5.33 -8.48
C ARG A 9 4.69 -4.66 -7.44
N ASP A 10 4.27 -3.52 -6.93
CA ASP A 10 5.01 -2.78 -5.91
C ASP A 10 5.04 -3.56 -4.58
N PHE A 11 3.96 -4.28 -4.26
CA PHE A 11 3.88 -5.11 -3.06
C PHE A 11 4.87 -6.28 -3.13
N ILE A 12 4.86 -7.01 -4.25
CA ILE A 12 5.78 -8.13 -4.47
C ILE A 12 7.24 -7.65 -4.43
N LYS A 13 7.54 -6.50 -5.05
CA LYS A 13 8.88 -5.89 -5.00
C LYS A 13 9.33 -5.54 -3.58
N LYS A 14 8.42 -5.07 -2.71
CA LYS A 14 8.75 -4.77 -1.31
C LYS A 14 8.86 -6.02 -0.45
N ALA A 15 8.01 -7.01 -0.70
CA ALA A 15 8.08 -8.31 -0.07
C ALA A 15 9.38 -9.06 -0.42
N SER A 16 9.87 -8.96 -1.66
CA SER A 16 11.16 -9.55 -2.06
C SER A 16 12.38 -8.86 -1.42
N GLN A 17 12.21 -7.63 -0.94
CA GLN A 17 13.20 -6.90 -0.13
C GLN A 17 13.07 -7.22 1.38
N GLY A 18 12.19 -8.15 1.75
CA GLY A 18 11.85 -8.49 3.13
C GLY A 18 10.82 -7.55 3.75
N LYS A 19 11.02 -6.23 3.64
CA LYS A 19 10.06 -5.23 4.13
C LYS A 19 10.18 -3.88 3.43
N GLY A 20 9.12 -3.07 3.44
CA GLY A 20 9.24 -1.67 3.04
C GLY A 20 7.92 -0.95 2.75
N TRP A 21 8.04 0.36 2.54
CA TRP A 21 6.91 1.23 2.24
C TRP A 21 6.57 1.25 0.76
N THR A 22 5.27 1.27 0.46
CA THR A 22 4.72 1.51 -0.87
C THR A 22 3.59 2.53 -0.82
N LYS A 23 3.40 3.26 -1.92
CA LYS A 23 2.36 4.27 -2.08
C LYS A 23 1.55 3.95 -3.33
N TYR A 24 0.24 3.88 -3.19
CA TYR A 24 -0.68 3.61 -4.28
C TYR A 24 -2.01 4.32 -4.01
N VAL A 25 -2.91 4.32 -4.98
CA VAL A 25 -4.27 4.82 -4.78
C VAL A 25 -5.20 3.64 -4.57
N TYR A 26 -6.12 3.77 -3.60
CA TYR A 26 -7.12 2.76 -3.32
C TYR A 26 -8.41 3.42 -2.82
N GLU A 27 -9.51 2.71 -2.99
CA GLU A 27 -10.82 3.17 -2.52
C GLU A 27 -10.86 3.13 -0.99
N VAL A 28 -11.31 4.22 -0.37
CA VAL A 28 -11.58 4.24 1.06
C VAL A 28 -12.81 3.37 1.34
N PRO A 29 -12.73 2.35 2.21
CA PRO A 29 -13.84 1.46 2.49
C PRO A 29 -15.10 2.23 2.91
N GLY A 30 -16.21 1.96 2.23
CA GLY A 30 -17.51 2.57 2.54
C GLY A 30 -17.69 4.03 2.12
N LYS A 31 -16.74 4.63 1.36
CA LYS A 31 -16.86 6.04 0.92
C LYS A 31 -16.86 6.24 -0.60
N HIS A 32 -16.60 5.22 -1.41
CA HIS A 32 -16.50 5.35 -2.88
C HIS A 32 -15.54 6.44 -3.38
N VAL A 33 -14.56 6.83 -2.56
CA VAL A 33 -13.55 7.83 -2.90
C VAL A 33 -12.19 7.17 -3.03
N ILE A 34 -11.51 7.41 -4.16
CA ILE A 34 -10.13 6.98 -4.38
C ILE A 34 -9.18 7.96 -3.70
N LYS A 35 -8.32 7.46 -2.81
CA LYS A 35 -7.32 8.28 -2.10
C LYS A 35 -5.93 7.63 -2.14
N PRO A 36 -4.85 8.44 -2.02
CA PRO A 36 -3.51 7.92 -1.79
C PRO A 36 -3.46 7.16 -0.46
N LYS A 37 -2.94 5.94 -0.50
CA LYS A 37 -2.69 5.07 0.64
C LYS A 37 -1.20 4.75 0.72
N HIS A 38 -0.67 4.89 1.93
CA HIS A 38 0.67 4.44 2.28
C HIS A 38 0.53 3.09 2.97
N THR A 39 1.29 2.09 2.55
CA THR A 39 1.23 0.76 3.16
C THR A 39 2.65 0.28 3.41
N PHE A 40 2.87 -0.25 4.61
CA PHE A 40 4.08 -0.98 4.94
C PHE A 40 3.84 -2.46 4.63
N ILE A 41 4.73 -3.04 3.84
CA ILE A 41 4.72 -4.44 3.47
C ILE A 41 5.79 -5.16 4.29
N TYR A 42 5.43 -6.30 4.84
CA TYR A 42 6.33 -7.19 5.57
C TYR A 42 6.20 -8.63 5.06
N ARG A 43 7.31 -9.22 4.66
CA ARG A 43 7.41 -10.63 4.26
C ARG A 43 7.48 -11.49 5.52
N ILE A 44 6.57 -12.46 5.64
CA ILE A 44 6.61 -13.43 6.73
C ILE A 44 7.73 -14.44 6.40
N PRO A 45 8.74 -14.61 7.27
CA PRO A 45 9.81 -15.59 7.06
C PRO A 45 9.25 -16.99 6.83
N ASP A 46 9.92 -17.80 6.00
CA ASP A 46 9.63 -19.23 5.80
C ASP A 46 8.22 -19.58 5.26
N THR A 47 7.48 -18.59 4.76
CA THR A 47 6.18 -18.80 4.08
C THR A 47 6.24 -18.26 2.66
N ASP A 48 5.14 -18.22 1.89
CA ASP A 48 5.02 -17.39 0.66
C ASP A 48 4.19 -16.11 0.87
N TYR A 49 3.80 -15.86 2.11
CA TYR A 49 2.90 -14.78 2.46
C TYR A 49 3.63 -13.51 2.85
N PHE A 50 2.95 -12.38 2.62
CA PHE A 50 3.33 -11.08 3.13
C PHE A 50 2.08 -10.39 3.67
N VAL A 51 2.28 -9.54 4.68
CA VAL A 51 1.23 -8.70 5.26
C VAL A 51 1.47 -7.25 4.91
N GLY A 52 0.38 -6.52 4.71
CA GLY A 52 0.41 -5.10 4.38
C GLY A 52 -0.57 -4.34 5.26
N SER A 53 -0.10 -3.32 5.96
CA SER A 53 -0.97 -2.39 6.70
C SER A 53 -0.55 -0.95 6.46
N GLY A 54 -1.51 -0.03 6.49
CA GLY A 54 -1.22 1.38 6.47
C GLY A 54 -2.45 2.24 6.23
N PHE A 55 -2.19 3.53 6.01
CA PHE A 55 -3.15 4.61 6.21
C PHE A 55 -3.41 5.38 4.91
N TYR A 56 -4.59 5.98 4.83
CA TYR A 56 -4.97 6.93 3.80
C TYR A 56 -4.50 8.33 4.17
N VAL A 57 -3.98 9.06 3.19
CA VAL A 57 -3.66 10.49 3.34
C VAL A 57 -4.86 11.29 2.89
N MET A 58 -5.60 11.86 3.84
CA MET A 58 -6.83 12.60 3.56
C MET A 58 -6.55 14.07 3.25
N LYS A 59 -5.66 14.70 4.04
CA LYS A 59 -5.09 16.05 3.89
C LYS A 59 -3.68 16.06 4.48
N ALA A 60 -2.89 17.11 4.23
CA ALA A 60 -1.59 17.26 4.90
C ALA A 60 -1.79 17.24 6.43
N GLY A 61 -1.20 16.24 7.09
CA GLY A 61 -1.33 16.04 8.55
C GLY A 61 -2.60 15.31 9.03
N VAL A 62 -3.49 14.86 8.13
CA VAL A 62 -4.70 14.10 8.49
C VAL A 62 -4.66 12.71 7.87
N TYR A 63 -4.59 11.69 8.73
CA TYR A 63 -4.43 10.28 8.36
C TYR A 63 -5.63 9.45 8.87
N TYR A 64 -5.97 8.37 8.15
CA TYR A 64 -7.04 7.42 8.49
C TYR A 64 -6.58 5.98 8.28
#